data_AF-A0A3G6PJ57-F1
#
_entry.id   AF-A0A3G6PJ57-F1
#
_cell.length_a   1.000
_cell.length_b   1.000
_cell.length_c   1.000
_cell.angle_alpha   90.00
_cell.angle_beta   90.00
_cell.angle_gamma   90.00
#
_symmetry.space_group_name_H-M   'P 1'
#
loop_
_entity.id
_entity.type
_entity.pdbx_description
1 polymer ?
#
loop_
_entity_poly.entity_id
_entity_poly.type
_entity_poly.pdbx_seq_one_letter_code
_entity_poly.pdbx_strand_id
1 'polypeptide(L)'
;MKKTLLAISLALANFTWAQFSSGTVNLPTTAMTVKLDTTPTGVTLTVTGDSNSMLGIGFGSTGMGAGADGFIYNSSTNRDYSFSGVPTPPTADPSQDWTETSNTVTGSTRTVVATRSLAGGSGDFAIPNATGTINIFYSRKSGGTSLGYHDAGRGYATLTMAASNLSTSEAIASENKKAMLYPNPAKETVHFKNFDRIKSIDIYEATGRKVKSVVLNKDTMSVDDLKSGSYYLEIRLKDGSSSYEKLIKE
;
A
#
# COMPACT_ATOMS: atom_id res chain seq x y z
N MET A 1 -46.27 1.87 35.02
CA MET A 1 -45.00 1.52 35.70
C MET A 1 -44.54 0.20 35.09
N LYS A 2 -43.36 -0.05 34.53
CA LYS A 2 -42.08 0.62 34.23
C LYS A 2 -41.61 -0.11 32.94
N LYS A 3 -41.17 0.58 31.87
CA LYS A 3 -39.75 0.92 31.61
C LYS A 3 -38.87 -0.31 31.94
N THR A 4 -38.29 -1.07 31.02
CA THR A 4 -37.32 -0.69 29.97
C THR A 4 -36.93 -1.97 29.23
N LEU A 5 -37.14 -2.04 27.91
CA LEU A 5 -36.46 -2.99 27.04
C LEU A 5 -35.97 -2.20 25.83
N LEU A 6 -34.77 -1.63 25.91
CA LEU A 6 -34.08 -1.09 24.74
C LEU A 6 -32.57 -1.12 24.95
N ALA A 7 -31.89 -1.60 23.92
CA ALA A 7 -30.45 -1.46 23.64
C ALA A 7 -29.46 -2.35 24.40
N ILE A 8 -29.43 -3.64 24.07
CA ILE A 8 -28.16 -4.38 23.96
C ILE A 8 -28.09 -4.95 22.54
N SER A 9 -27.84 -4.08 21.57
CA SER A 9 -27.33 -4.48 20.27
C SER A 9 -26.57 -3.30 19.67
N LEU A 10 -25.35 -3.58 19.21
CA LEU A 10 -24.44 -2.67 18.50
C LEU A 10 -23.54 -1.76 19.35
N ALA A 11 -22.65 -2.37 20.13
CA ALA A 11 -21.34 -1.80 20.39
C ALA A 11 -20.25 -2.85 20.14
N LEU A 12 -20.16 -3.37 18.90
CA LEU A 12 -18.85 -3.83 18.43
C LEU A 12 -18.03 -2.56 18.18
N ALA A 13 -17.30 -2.13 19.20
CA ALA A 13 -16.23 -1.17 19.03
C ALA A 13 -15.20 -1.82 18.09
N ASN A 14 -15.27 -1.47 16.81
CA ASN A 14 -14.12 -1.61 15.93
C ASN A 14 -13.08 -0.64 16.46
N PHE A 15 -12.21 -1.11 17.36
CA PHE A 15 -11.01 -0.38 17.71
C PHE A 15 -10.12 -0.39 16.46
N THR A 16 -10.32 0.58 15.56
CA THR A 16 -9.37 0.86 14.50
C THR A 16 -8.13 1.40 15.20
N TRP A 17 -7.13 0.55 15.41
CA TRP A 17 -5.89 1.02 15.96
C TRP A 17 -5.13 1.87 14.94
N ALA A 18 -4.47 2.93 15.40
CA ALA A 18 -3.76 3.84 14.51
C ALA A 18 -2.59 3.11 13.81
N GLN A 19 -2.57 3.20 12.48
CA GLN A 19 -1.47 2.77 11.63
C GLN A 19 -0.77 4.02 11.08
N PHE A 20 0.55 3.98 10.97
CA PHE A 20 1.33 5.06 10.35
C PHE A 20 2.15 4.52 9.19
N SER A 21 2.42 5.38 8.21
CA SER A 21 3.23 5.05 7.05
C SER A 21 4.17 6.19 6.73
N SER A 22 5.38 5.85 6.30
CA SER A 22 6.29 6.82 5.68
C SER A 22 5.91 7.17 4.24
N GLY A 23 5.00 6.39 3.63
CA GLY A 23 4.93 6.28 2.17
C GLY A 23 6.24 5.71 1.59
N THR A 24 6.29 5.55 0.27
CA THR A 24 7.53 5.15 -0.41
C THR A 24 8.48 6.35 -0.49
N VAL A 25 9.65 6.22 0.13
CA VAL A 25 10.72 7.21 0.10
C VAL A 25 11.79 6.79 -0.89
N ASN A 26 12.12 7.69 -1.83
CA ASN A 26 13.16 7.47 -2.82
C ASN A 26 14.56 7.71 -2.23
N LEU A 27 15.49 6.80 -2.51
CA LEU A 27 16.88 6.86 -2.08
C LEU A 27 17.77 7.03 -3.33
N PRO A 28 17.89 8.25 -3.86
CA PRO A 28 18.39 8.49 -5.21
C PRO A 28 19.85 8.07 -5.40
N THR A 29 20.70 8.20 -4.37
CA THR A 29 22.12 7.86 -4.45
C THR A 29 22.37 6.38 -4.71
N THR A 30 21.44 5.50 -4.34
CA THR A 30 21.57 4.04 -4.52
C THR A 30 20.55 3.45 -5.50
N ALA A 31 19.66 4.30 -6.06
CA ALA A 31 18.48 3.88 -6.82
C ALA A 31 17.62 2.86 -6.05
N MET A 32 17.50 3.04 -4.74
CA MET A 32 16.64 2.22 -3.88
C MET A 32 15.36 2.98 -3.52
N THR A 33 14.38 2.26 -3.01
CA THR A 33 13.28 2.87 -2.24
C THR A 33 13.10 2.14 -0.92
N VAL A 34 12.52 2.84 0.05
CA VAL A 34 12.18 2.27 1.34
C VAL A 34 10.81 2.78 1.79
N LYS A 35 10.05 1.91 2.45
CA LYS A 35 8.79 2.24 3.10
C LYS A 35 8.75 1.57 4.46
N LEU A 36 8.26 2.31 5.45
CA LEU A 36 8.00 1.83 6.80
C LEU A 36 6.52 1.99 7.09
N ASP A 37 5.86 0.90 7.46
CA ASP A 37 4.48 0.91 7.95
C ASP A 37 4.46 0.37 9.38
N THR A 38 3.78 1.05 10.29
CA THR A 38 3.65 0.60 11.69
C THR A 38 2.21 0.33 12.04
N THR A 39 1.98 -0.77 12.74
CA THR A 39 0.77 -1.06 13.49
C THR A 39 1.07 -0.91 14.99
N PRO A 40 0.09 -1.05 15.90
CA PRO A 40 0.36 -0.96 17.33
C PRO A 40 1.32 -2.02 17.87
N THR A 41 1.52 -3.11 17.14
CA THR A 41 2.29 -4.26 17.63
C THR A 41 3.56 -4.52 16.82
N GLY A 42 3.67 -3.95 15.61
CA GLY A 42 4.82 -4.24 14.76
C GLY A 42 5.04 -3.23 13.67
N VAL A 43 6.16 -3.43 13.00
CA VAL A 43 6.61 -2.63 11.87
C VAL A 43 6.87 -3.53 10.67
N THR A 44 6.52 -3.03 9.48
CA THR A 44 6.83 -3.62 8.18
C THR A 44 7.77 -2.69 7.44
N LEU A 45 8.94 -3.19 7.08
CA LEU A 45 9.90 -2.55 6.20
C LEU A 45 9.76 -3.13 4.80
N THR A 46 9.59 -2.28 3.79
CA THR A 46 9.68 -2.66 2.38
C THR A 46 10.85 -1.94 1.74
N VAL A 47 11.78 -2.69 1.17
CA VAL A 47 12.97 -2.15 0.47
C VAL A 47 12.93 -2.61 -0.98
N THR A 48 13.10 -1.67 -1.91
CA THR A 48 13.34 -2.01 -3.32
C THR A 48 14.72 -1.55 -3.77
N GLY A 49 15.30 -2.27 -4.71
CA GLY A 49 16.58 -1.94 -5.31
C GLY A 49 16.93 -2.92 -6.41
N ASP A 50 18.12 -2.78 -6.97
CA ASP A 50 18.64 -3.72 -7.97
C ASP A 50 18.78 -5.14 -7.42
N SER A 51 18.38 -6.14 -8.21
CA SER A 51 18.30 -7.53 -7.76
C SER A 51 19.66 -8.22 -7.62
N ASN A 52 20.72 -7.65 -8.20
CA ASN A 52 22.10 -8.11 -8.13
C ASN A 52 22.94 -7.25 -7.16
N SER A 53 22.37 -6.93 -6.00
CA SER A 53 22.98 -5.99 -5.05
C SER A 53 22.70 -6.36 -3.60
N MET A 54 23.61 -6.00 -2.70
CA MET A 54 23.32 -5.88 -1.26
C MET A 54 22.54 -4.58 -1.02
N LEU A 55 21.48 -4.63 -0.22
CA LEU A 55 20.63 -3.49 0.10
C LEU A 55 20.66 -3.27 1.62
N GLY A 56 21.14 -2.12 2.08
CA GLY A 56 21.25 -1.81 3.50
C GLY A 56 20.45 -0.57 3.90
N ILE A 57 19.70 -0.69 4.98
CA ILE A 57 18.98 0.40 5.66
C ILE A 57 19.38 0.36 7.13
N GLY A 58 19.86 1.48 7.69
CA GLY A 58 20.08 1.60 9.13
C GLY A 58 19.40 2.83 9.70
N PHE A 59 19.16 2.82 11.01
CA PHE A 59 18.38 3.84 11.70
C PHE A 59 19.31 4.83 12.43
N GLY A 60 18.93 6.11 12.40
CA GLY A 60 19.68 7.22 12.99
C GLY A 60 20.41 8.09 11.96
N SER A 61 21.22 9.03 12.45
CA SER A 61 21.87 10.08 11.67
C SER A 61 23.40 9.96 11.59
N THR A 62 23.98 8.91 12.18
CA THR A 62 25.44 8.74 12.31
C THR A 62 26.04 7.71 11.35
N GLY A 63 25.24 7.15 10.44
CA GLY A 63 25.68 6.11 9.52
C GLY A 63 26.03 4.82 10.27
N MET A 64 27.10 4.13 9.85
CA MET A 64 27.65 2.94 10.54
C MET A 64 28.30 3.27 11.91
N GLY A 65 27.81 4.26 12.64
CA GLY A 65 28.27 4.61 13.98
C GLY A 65 28.07 3.45 14.96
N ALA A 66 28.87 3.42 16.02
CA ALA A 66 28.76 2.39 17.05
C ALA A 66 27.38 2.43 17.72
N GLY A 67 26.73 1.26 17.80
CA GLY A 67 25.39 1.11 18.39
C GLY A 67 24.25 1.45 17.44
N ALA A 68 24.52 1.71 16.14
CA ALA A 68 23.43 1.79 15.17
C ALA A 68 22.84 0.39 14.90
N ASP A 69 21.56 0.37 14.57
CA ASP A 69 20.74 -0.79 14.21
C ASP A 69 20.36 -0.70 12.71
N GLY A 70 20.22 -1.83 12.03
CA GLY A 70 19.76 -1.83 10.66
C GLY A 70 19.42 -3.18 10.06
N PHE A 71 18.71 -3.09 8.95
CA PHE A 71 18.33 -4.18 8.08
C PHE A 71 19.29 -4.28 6.90
N ILE A 72 19.81 -5.48 6.61
CA ILE A 72 20.61 -5.73 5.40
C ILE A 72 20.10 -6.96 4.66
N TYR A 73 19.70 -6.77 3.41
CA TYR A 73 19.52 -7.87 2.47
C TYR A 73 20.87 -8.21 1.82
N ASN A 74 21.29 -9.46 1.97
CA ASN A 74 22.49 -10.02 1.36
C ASN A 74 22.34 -11.52 1.06
N SER A 75 23.42 -12.20 0.69
CA SER A 75 23.45 -13.62 0.34
C SER A 75 23.22 -14.58 1.51
N SER A 76 23.21 -14.10 2.76
CA SER A 76 22.89 -14.89 3.94
C SER A 76 21.38 -14.89 4.23
N THR A 77 20.94 -15.67 5.22
CA THR A 77 19.57 -15.63 5.74
C THR A 77 19.36 -14.51 6.77
N ASN A 78 20.43 -13.92 7.29
CA ASN A 78 20.34 -12.86 8.29
C ASN A 78 19.83 -11.57 7.66
N ARG A 79 19.00 -10.85 8.40
CA ARG A 79 18.41 -9.57 8.01
C ARG A 79 18.70 -8.48 9.01
N ASP A 80 18.97 -8.85 10.25
CA ASP A 80 19.19 -7.92 11.34
C ASP A 80 20.68 -7.77 11.64
N TYR A 81 21.16 -6.52 11.71
CA TYR A 81 22.57 -6.20 11.79
C TYR A 81 22.82 -5.02 12.72
N SER A 82 23.84 -5.16 13.56
CA SER A 82 24.38 -4.09 14.38
C SER A 82 25.66 -3.51 13.78
N PHE A 83 25.91 -2.23 14.07
CA PHE A 83 27.05 -1.47 13.57
C PHE A 83 27.96 -1.05 14.73
N SER A 84 29.27 -1.21 14.55
CA SER A 84 30.29 -0.96 15.58
C SER A 84 31.25 0.18 15.26
N GLY A 85 30.90 1.06 14.31
CA GLY A 85 31.80 2.11 13.83
C GLY A 85 32.59 1.70 12.59
N VAL A 86 33.02 2.69 11.82
CA VAL A 86 33.96 2.50 10.69
C VAL A 86 35.37 2.25 11.27
N PRO A 87 36.16 1.28 10.75
CA PRO A 87 35.95 0.52 9.51
C PRO A 87 35.32 -0.88 9.70
N THR A 88 34.74 -1.17 10.87
CA THR A 88 34.23 -2.50 11.20
C THR A 88 33.02 -2.84 10.31
N PRO A 89 32.99 -4.03 9.67
CA PRO A 89 31.83 -4.46 8.90
C PRO A 89 30.60 -4.67 9.81
N PRO A 90 29.38 -4.51 9.29
CA PRO A 90 28.16 -4.86 10.02
C PRO A 90 28.21 -6.30 10.51
N THR A 91 27.76 -6.54 11.74
CA THR A 91 27.70 -7.88 12.34
C THR A 91 26.24 -8.30 12.46
N ALA A 92 25.93 -9.54 12.09
CA ALA A 92 24.57 -10.04 12.22
C ALA A 92 24.17 -10.10 13.69
N ASP A 93 23.00 -9.57 14.03
CA ASP A 93 22.47 -9.68 15.39
C ASP A 93 22.08 -11.13 15.67
N PRO A 94 22.52 -11.78 16.77
CA PRO A 94 22.13 -13.14 17.07
C PRO A 94 20.61 -13.36 17.22
N SER A 95 19.86 -12.33 17.58
CA SER A 95 18.42 -12.38 17.83
C SER A 95 17.60 -12.42 16.55
N GLN A 96 18.10 -11.77 15.48
CA GLN A 96 17.45 -11.68 14.17
C GLN A 96 15.97 -11.25 14.27
N ASP A 97 15.72 -10.06 14.82
CA ASP A 97 14.35 -9.57 15.06
C ASP A 97 13.59 -9.29 13.75
N TRP A 98 14.29 -8.90 12.68
CA TRP A 98 13.72 -8.78 11.34
C TRP A 98 13.47 -10.14 10.70
N THR A 99 12.19 -10.45 10.47
CA THR A 99 11.76 -11.63 9.70
C THR A 99 11.39 -11.22 8.27
N GLU A 100 12.08 -11.76 7.25
CA GLU A 100 11.69 -11.59 5.85
C GLU A 100 10.38 -12.36 5.56
N THR A 101 9.34 -11.63 5.12
CA THR A 101 8.02 -12.19 4.80
C THR A 101 7.76 -12.26 3.29
N SER A 102 8.48 -11.48 2.49
CA SER A 102 8.40 -11.54 1.03
C SER A 102 9.70 -11.11 0.37
N ASN A 103 10.04 -11.75 -0.75
CA ASN A 103 11.20 -11.41 -1.54
C ASN A 103 10.96 -11.78 -3.00
N THR A 104 10.67 -10.76 -3.82
CA THR A 104 10.33 -10.95 -5.23
C THR A 104 11.32 -10.22 -6.12
N VAL A 105 11.54 -10.77 -7.31
CA VAL A 105 12.36 -10.13 -8.35
C VAL A 105 11.50 -10.01 -9.60
N THR A 106 11.38 -8.80 -10.11
CA THR A 106 10.71 -8.49 -11.40
C THR A 106 11.68 -7.69 -12.25
N GLY A 107 12.13 -8.27 -13.37
CA GLY A 107 13.24 -7.72 -14.14
C GLY A 107 14.51 -7.60 -13.30
N SER A 108 15.14 -6.43 -13.31
CA SER A 108 16.33 -6.11 -12.49
C SER A 108 15.98 -5.57 -11.10
N THR A 109 14.70 -5.50 -10.71
CA THR A 109 14.31 -4.94 -9.41
C THR A 109 13.94 -6.04 -8.43
N ARG A 110 14.51 -5.99 -7.24
CA ARG A 110 14.12 -6.78 -6.07
C ARG A 110 13.25 -5.95 -5.15
N THR A 111 12.23 -6.58 -4.59
CA THR A 111 11.42 -6.06 -3.49
C THR A 111 11.53 -7.03 -2.32
N VAL A 112 12.03 -6.55 -1.18
CA VAL A 112 12.10 -7.31 0.07
C VAL A 112 11.16 -6.68 1.08
N VAL A 113 10.33 -7.50 1.71
CA VAL A 113 9.44 -7.11 2.80
C VAL A 113 9.85 -7.88 4.04
N ALA A 114 10.06 -7.17 5.14
CA ALA A 114 10.41 -7.75 6.43
C ALA A 114 9.61 -7.11 7.55
N THR A 115 9.40 -7.85 8.63
CA THR A 115 8.63 -7.40 9.80
C THR A 115 9.37 -7.66 11.09
N ARG A 116 9.18 -6.79 12.09
CA ARG A 116 9.59 -7.01 13.49
C ARG A 116 8.63 -6.32 14.46
N SER A 117 8.84 -6.53 15.76
CA SER A 117 8.14 -5.78 16.81
C SER A 117 8.54 -4.30 16.78
N LEU A 118 7.74 -3.40 17.37
CA LEU A 118 8.09 -1.97 17.44
C LEU A 118 9.39 -1.71 18.22
N ALA A 119 9.65 -2.50 19.26
CA ALA A 119 10.83 -2.34 20.10
C ALA A 119 12.09 -2.94 19.45
N GLY A 120 11.94 -3.99 18.64
CA GLY A 120 13.04 -4.88 18.28
C GLY A 120 13.55 -5.69 19.48
N GLY A 121 14.80 -6.11 19.42
CA GLY A 121 15.55 -6.76 20.47
C GLY A 121 16.39 -5.81 21.33
N SER A 122 17.32 -6.37 22.09
CA SER A 122 18.20 -5.58 22.97
C SER A 122 19.29 -4.87 22.16
N GLY A 123 19.25 -3.54 22.13
CA GLY A 123 20.21 -2.73 21.38
C GLY A 123 19.63 -2.19 20.06
N ASP A 124 18.40 -2.57 19.74
CA ASP A 124 17.70 -2.15 18.53
C ASP A 124 17.18 -0.72 18.63
N PHE A 125 17.03 -0.12 17.45
CA PHE A 125 16.32 1.14 17.31
C PHE A 125 14.82 0.91 17.43
N ALA A 126 14.23 1.39 18.52
CA ALA A 126 12.79 1.35 18.71
C ALA A 126 12.07 2.26 17.70
N ILE A 127 11.12 1.70 16.95
CA ILE A 127 10.33 2.39 15.94
C ILE A 127 8.97 2.77 16.55
N PRO A 128 8.66 4.06 16.72
CA PRO A 128 7.38 4.48 17.30
C PRO A 128 6.21 4.23 16.34
N ASN A 129 5.09 3.72 16.86
CA ASN A 129 3.80 3.74 16.15
C ASN A 129 3.10 5.10 16.35
N ALA A 130 3.69 6.15 15.77
CA ALA A 130 3.21 7.53 15.89
C ALA A 130 3.59 8.38 14.67
N THR A 131 2.94 9.54 14.52
CA THR A 131 3.40 10.56 13.58
C THR A 131 4.77 11.11 14.01
N GLY A 132 5.61 11.45 13.05
CA GLY A 132 6.92 12.03 13.33
C GLY A 132 7.92 11.73 12.22
N THR A 133 9.19 11.93 12.51
CA THR A 133 10.26 11.65 11.55
C THR A 133 11.22 10.60 12.08
N ILE A 134 11.62 9.66 11.22
CA ILE A 134 12.66 8.67 11.49
C ILE A 134 13.81 8.93 10.52
N ASN A 135 14.98 9.25 11.04
CA ASN A 135 16.17 9.39 10.22
C ASN A 135 16.76 8.01 9.93
N ILE A 136 17.19 7.82 8.69
CA ILE A 136 17.86 6.61 8.25
C ILE A 136 19.14 6.95 7.50
N PHE A 137 20.04 5.99 7.47
CA PHE A 137 21.11 5.92 6.50
C PHE A 137 20.91 4.68 5.64
N TYR A 138 21.44 4.70 4.42
CA TYR A 138 21.29 3.61 3.48
C TYR A 138 22.55 3.43 2.66
N SER A 139 22.72 2.22 2.14
CA SER A 139 23.85 1.87 1.31
C SER A 139 23.49 0.74 0.35
N ARG A 140 24.22 0.68 -0.76
CA ARG A 140 24.10 -0.40 -1.73
C ARG A 140 25.48 -0.82 -2.20
N LYS A 141 25.68 -2.13 -2.31
CA LYS A 141 26.81 -2.71 -3.05
C LYS A 141 26.28 -3.33 -4.33
N SER A 142 26.96 -3.07 -5.46
CA SER A 142 26.67 -3.66 -6.76
C SER A 142 27.38 -5.00 -6.99
N GLY A 143 27.08 -5.65 -8.11
CA GLY A 143 27.83 -6.82 -8.58
C GLY A 143 27.72 -8.05 -7.67
N GLY A 144 26.57 -8.24 -7.02
CA GLY A 144 26.27 -9.40 -6.19
C GLY A 144 25.75 -9.04 -4.80
N THR A 145 25.14 -10.02 -4.16
CA THR A 145 24.44 -9.87 -2.88
C THR A 145 25.34 -10.15 -1.66
N SER A 146 26.62 -10.43 -1.82
CA SER A 146 27.52 -10.61 -0.68
C SER A 146 27.70 -9.30 0.12
N LEU A 147 27.94 -9.43 1.43
CA LEU A 147 28.32 -8.28 2.26
C LEU A 147 29.64 -7.69 1.75
N GLY A 148 29.72 -6.36 1.66
CA GLY A 148 30.94 -5.67 1.26
C GLY A 148 30.76 -4.17 1.16
N TYR A 149 31.79 -3.48 0.65
CA TYR A 149 31.77 -2.03 0.50
C TYR A 149 30.67 -1.56 -0.45
N HIS A 150 30.03 -0.46 -0.09
CA HIS A 150 28.93 0.18 -0.83
C HIS A 150 29.41 1.00 -2.03
N ASP A 151 30.02 0.32 -3.00
CA ASP A 151 30.50 0.89 -4.27
C ASP A 151 29.39 1.59 -5.10
N ALA A 152 28.15 1.13 -5.00
CA ALA A 152 27.00 1.72 -5.66
C ALA A 152 26.45 2.98 -4.97
N GLY A 153 26.96 3.31 -3.78
CA GLY A 153 26.63 4.54 -3.08
C GLY A 153 26.09 4.34 -1.65
N ARG A 154 26.04 5.45 -0.93
CA ARG A 154 25.46 5.57 0.42
C ARG A 154 24.85 6.95 0.61
N GLY A 155 23.92 7.09 1.54
CA GLY A 155 23.30 8.37 1.86
C GLY A 155 22.48 8.36 3.13
N TYR A 156 21.81 9.48 3.37
CA TYR A 156 20.88 9.68 4.46
C TYR A 156 19.52 10.08 3.91
N ALA A 157 18.46 9.72 4.62
CA ALA A 157 17.10 10.15 4.32
C ALA A 157 16.29 10.28 5.61
N THR A 158 15.19 11.03 5.53
CA THR A 158 14.22 11.16 6.62
C THR A 158 12.89 10.58 6.16
N LEU A 159 12.39 9.61 6.91
CA LEU A 159 11.06 9.03 6.74
C LEU A 159 10.05 9.87 7.52
N THR A 160 9.05 10.42 6.85
CA THR A 160 7.98 11.18 7.50
C THR A 160 6.79 10.26 7.76
N MET A 161 6.63 9.81 9.01
CA MET A 161 5.53 8.96 9.43
C MET A 161 4.26 9.80 9.58
N ALA A 162 3.24 9.46 8.79
CA ALA A 162 1.92 10.08 8.83
C ALA A 162 0.84 9.01 9.03
N ALA A 163 -0.33 9.42 9.53
CA ALA A 163 -1.45 8.49 9.71
C ALA A 163 -1.81 7.85 8.36
N SER A 164 -1.76 6.52 8.31
CA SER A 164 -2.10 5.75 7.13
C SER A 164 -3.61 5.53 7.12
N ASN A 165 -4.34 6.46 6.49
CA ASN A 165 -5.75 6.23 6.20
C ASN A 165 -5.85 5.20 5.07
N LEU A 166 -6.66 4.15 5.26
CA LEU A 166 -6.84 3.08 4.29
C LEU A 166 -7.42 3.65 2.98
N SER A 167 -6.57 3.78 1.96
CA SER A 167 -6.83 4.00 0.53
C SER A 167 -7.40 5.36 0.06
N THR A 168 -6.58 6.10 -0.70
CA THR A 168 -7.05 7.11 -1.68
C THR A 168 -6.29 7.02 -3.01
N SER A 169 -5.04 6.58 -3.02
CA SER A 169 -4.23 6.48 -4.25
C SER A 169 -4.76 5.42 -5.23
N GLU A 170 -5.15 4.25 -4.75
CA GLU A 170 -5.73 3.18 -5.57
C GLU A 170 -7.16 3.51 -6.02
N ALA A 171 -7.93 4.22 -5.18
CA ALA A 171 -9.25 4.72 -5.54
C ALA A 171 -9.19 5.74 -6.70
N ILE A 172 -8.27 6.70 -6.67
CA ILE A 172 -8.13 7.73 -7.72
C ILE A 172 -7.73 7.12 -9.08
N ALA A 173 -6.81 6.16 -9.09
CA ALA A 173 -6.43 5.46 -10.32
C ALA A 173 -7.56 4.57 -10.87
N SER A 174 -8.40 4.04 -9.97
CA SER A 174 -9.60 3.27 -10.32
C SER A 174 -10.71 4.17 -10.88
N GLU A 175 -10.97 5.34 -10.28
CA GLU A 175 -12.00 6.28 -10.74
C GLU A 175 -11.76 6.76 -12.18
N ASN A 176 -10.51 7.07 -12.55
CA ASN A 176 -10.16 7.45 -13.92
C ASN A 176 -10.33 6.31 -14.95
N LYS A 177 -10.48 5.06 -14.48
CA LYS A 177 -10.69 3.88 -15.31
C LYS A 177 -12.15 3.41 -15.35
N LYS A 178 -12.99 3.89 -14.43
CA LYS A 178 -14.42 3.54 -14.37
C LYS A 178 -15.24 4.39 -15.33
N ALA A 179 -16.31 3.80 -15.84
CA ALA A 179 -17.35 4.51 -16.56
C ALA A 179 -18.30 5.10 -15.53
N MET A 180 -18.26 6.42 -15.32
CA MET A 180 -19.14 7.11 -14.39
C MET A 180 -20.47 7.44 -15.08
N LEU A 181 -21.61 7.29 -14.38
CA LEU A 181 -22.92 7.68 -14.89
C LEU A 181 -23.46 8.95 -14.21
N TYR A 182 -24.11 9.83 -14.98
CA TYR A 182 -24.73 11.05 -14.46
C TYR A 182 -25.89 11.53 -15.35
N PRO A 183 -26.92 12.23 -14.81
CA PRO A 183 -27.14 12.45 -13.39
C PRO A 183 -27.54 11.16 -12.66
N ASN A 184 -27.33 11.15 -11.35
CA ASN A 184 -27.81 10.10 -10.45
C ASN A 184 -28.23 10.78 -9.13
N PRO A 185 -29.53 10.84 -8.79
CA PRO A 185 -30.66 10.17 -9.43
C PRO A 185 -30.98 10.63 -10.86
N ALA A 186 -31.61 9.76 -11.66
CA ALA A 186 -31.97 10.00 -13.06
C ALA A 186 -33.48 9.88 -13.29
N LYS A 187 -34.02 10.70 -14.19
CA LYS A 187 -35.42 10.67 -14.60
C LYS A 187 -35.63 9.90 -15.91
N GLU A 188 -35.07 10.39 -17.01
CA GLU A 188 -35.33 9.83 -18.34
C GLU A 188 -34.08 9.31 -19.04
N THR A 189 -32.94 9.97 -18.81
CA THR A 189 -31.68 9.71 -19.51
C THR A 189 -30.50 9.79 -18.55
N VAL A 190 -29.50 8.93 -18.76
CA VAL A 190 -28.18 8.99 -18.13
C VAL A 190 -27.09 9.15 -19.18
N HIS A 191 -26.04 9.89 -18.84
CA HIS A 191 -24.81 10.09 -19.58
C HIS A 191 -23.69 9.26 -18.96
N PHE A 192 -22.76 8.80 -19.80
CA PHE A 192 -21.59 8.06 -19.37
C PHE A 192 -20.32 8.85 -19.67
N LYS A 193 -19.53 9.11 -18.63
CA LYS A 193 -18.15 9.57 -18.79
C LYS A 193 -17.31 8.41 -19.33
N ASN A 194 -16.40 8.70 -20.26
CA ASN A 194 -15.55 7.71 -20.92
C ASN A 194 -16.35 6.64 -21.71
N PHE A 195 -17.45 7.05 -22.36
CA PHE A 195 -18.33 6.14 -23.13
C PHE A 195 -17.58 5.38 -24.23
N ASP A 196 -16.52 5.97 -24.77
CA ASP A 196 -15.65 5.43 -25.81
C ASP A 196 -14.99 4.11 -25.39
N ARG A 197 -14.87 3.87 -24.09
CA ARG A 197 -14.30 2.66 -23.50
C ARG A 197 -15.34 1.58 -23.23
N ILE A 198 -16.62 1.92 -23.24
CA ILE A 198 -17.71 1.00 -22.93
C ILE A 198 -17.98 0.09 -24.13
N LYS A 199 -18.12 -1.21 -23.87
CA LYS A 199 -18.51 -2.23 -24.84
C LYS A 199 -20.01 -2.54 -24.74
N SER A 200 -20.50 -2.78 -23.53
CA SER A 200 -21.91 -3.10 -23.28
C SER A 200 -22.28 -2.85 -21.82
N ILE A 201 -23.56 -2.65 -21.54
CA ILE A 201 -24.09 -2.44 -20.20
C ILE A 201 -25.24 -3.41 -19.96
N ASP A 202 -25.14 -4.21 -18.90
CA ASP A 202 -26.23 -5.03 -18.38
C ASP A 202 -26.82 -4.35 -17.13
N ILE A 203 -28.15 -4.18 -17.07
CA ILE A 203 -28.86 -3.54 -15.96
C ILE A 203 -29.58 -4.60 -15.15
N TYR A 204 -29.42 -4.55 -13.84
CA TYR A 204 -30.04 -5.45 -12.87
C TYR A 204 -30.87 -4.68 -11.86
N GLU A 205 -32.01 -5.25 -11.46
CA GLU A 205 -32.78 -4.77 -10.29
C GLU A 205 -32.11 -5.19 -8.98
N ALA A 206 -32.57 -4.64 -7.86
CA ALA A 206 -32.05 -4.96 -6.52
C ALA A 206 -32.14 -6.45 -6.13
N THR A 207 -32.98 -7.24 -6.80
CA THR A 207 -33.09 -8.69 -6.63
C THR A 207 -32.05 -9.49 -7.42
N GLY A 208 -31.19 -8.82 -8.20
CA GLY A 208 -30.21 -9.46 -9.09
C GLY A 208 -30.76 -9.92 -10.44
N ARG A 209 -32.05 -9.66 -10.72
CA ARG A 209 -32.68 -9.96 -12.01
C ARG A 209 -32.18 -8.99 -13.08
N LYS A 210 -31.65 -9.52 -14.20
CA LYS A 210 -31.31 -8.70 -15.38
C LYS A 210 -32.59 -8.19 -16.04
N VAL A 211 -32.67 -6.88 -16.24
CA VAL A 211 -33.84 -6.22 -16.82
C VAL A 211 -33.59 -5.64 -18.20
N LYS A 212 -32.34 -5.27 -18.51
CA LYS A 212 -31.99 -4.64 -19.79
C LYS A 212 -30.54 -4.93 -20.14
N SER A 213 -30.25 -5.01 -21.43
CA SER A 213 -28.88 -5.03 -21.95
C SER A 213 -28.79 -3.99 -23.07
N VAL A 214 -27.75 -3.16 -23.04
CA VAL A 214 -27.60 -2.01 -23.94
C VAL A 214 -26.19 -1.97 -24.51
N VAL A 215 -26.10 -1.80 -25.83
CA VAL A 215 -24.88 -1.39 -26.52
C VAL A 215 -25.02 0.10 -26.83
N LEU A 216 -24.08 0.90 -26.34
CA LEU A 216 -24.12 2.35 -26.50
C LEU A 216 -23.57 2.75 -27.88
N ASN A 217 -24.37 3.53 -28.62
CA ASN A 217 -23.93 4.18 -29.86
C ASN A 217 -23.60 5.67 -29.66
N LYS A 218 -23.89 6.19 -28.47
CA LYS A 218 -23.68 7.57 -28.01
C LYS A 218 -23.42 7.55 -26.51
N ASP A 219 -22.97 8.66 -25.95
CA ASP A 219 -22.68 8.81 -24.52
C ASP A 219 -23.91 8.75 -23.62
N THR A 220 -25.12 8.67 -24.19
CA THR A 220 -26.41 8.65 -23.46
C THR A 220 -27.14 7.31 -23.53
N MET A 221 -27.87 6.96 -22.47
CA MET A 221 -28.83 5.87 -22.43
C MET A 221 -30.18 6.34 -21.86
N SER A 222 -31.28 5.93 -22.49
CA SER A 222 -32.61 6.14 -21.92
C SER A 222 -32.94 5.09 -20.85
N VAL A 223 -33.46 5.58 -19.73
CA VAL A 223 -33.91 4.83 -18.55
C VAL A 223 -35.40 5.07 -18.25
N ASP A 224 -36.13 5.72 -19.16
CA ASP A 224 -37.54 6.08 -18.99
C ASP A 224 -38.46 4.84 -18.86
N ASP A 225 -38.06 3.74 -19.46
CA ASP A 225 -38.73 2.44 -19.37
C ASP A 225 -38.55 1.73 -18.02
N LEU A 226 -37.64 2.22 -17.16
CA LEU A 226 -37.43 1.69 -15.82
C LEU A 226 -38.40 2.33 -14.82
N LYS A 227 -38.92 1.52 -13.89
CA LYS A 227 -39.71 2.04 -12.77
C LYS A 227 -38.80 2.73 -11.75
N SER A 228 -39.36 3.61 -10.93
CA SER A 228 -38.63 4.24 -9.82
C SER A 228 -38.02 3.17 -8.89
N GLY A 229 -36.73 3.27 -8.59
CA GLY A 229 -36.02 2.25 -7.82
C GLY A 229 -34.49 2.30 -7.95
N SER A 230 -33.84 1.35 -7.28
CA SER A 230 -32.38 1.15 -7.37
C SER A 230 -32.05 0.05 -8.37
N TYR A 231 -31.12 0.37 -9.28
CA TYR A 231 -30.60 -0.54 -10.29
C TYR A 231 -29.07 -0.61 -10.19
N TYR A 232 -28.51 -1.73 -10.64
CA TYR A 232 -27.07 -1.96 -10.71
C TYR A 232 -26.67 -2.21 -12.16
N LEU A 233 -25.70 -1.45 -12.65
CA LEU A 233 -25.20 -1.53 -14.01
C LEU A 233 -23.86 -2.27 -13.98
N GLU A 234 -23.79 -3.39 -14.69
CA GLU A 234 -22.53 -4.05 -15.05
C GLU A 234 -22.07 -3.52 -16.40
N ILE A 235 -21.00 -2.74 -16.40
CA ILE A 235 -20.43 -2.08 -17.57
C ILE A 235 -19.21 -2.87 -18.01
N ARG A 236 -19.30 -3.56 -19.14
CA ARG A 236 -18.15 -4.25 -19.75
C ARG A 236 -17.38 -3.24 -20.59
N LEU A 237 -16.08 -3.15 -20.36
CA LEU A 237 -15.18 -2.28 -21.11
C LEU A 237 -14.55 -3.03 -22.29
N LYS A 238 -14.07 -2.26 -23.28
CA LYS A 238 -13.43 -2.81 -24.49
C LYS A 238 -12.11 -3.53 -24.20
N ASP A 239 -11.45 -3.18 -23.09
CA ASP A 239 -10.22 -3.84 -22.61
C ASP A 239 -10.48 -5.19 -21.91
N GLY A 240 -11.75 -5.60 -21.78
CA GLY A 240 -12.15 -6.86 -21.16
C GLY A 240 -12.46 -6.77 -19.66
N SER A 241 -12.18 -5.63 -19.02
CA SER A 241 -12.53 -5.41 -17.61
C SER A 241 -14.01 -5.02 -17.44
N SER A 242 -14.51 -5.12 -16.21
CA SER A 242 -15.88 -4.72 -15.83
C SER A 242 -15.87 -3.63 -14.76
N SER A 243 -16.80 -2.68 -14.88
CA SER A 243 -17.11 -1.65 -13.88
C SER A 243 -18.56 -1.83 -13.40
N TYR A 244 -18.83 -1.43 -12.16
CA TYR A 244 -20.17 -1.53 -11.57
C TYR A 244 -20.62 -0.18 -11.04
N GLU A 245 -21.81 0.24 -11.42
CA GLU A 245 -22.38 1.52 -10.99
C GLU A 245 -23.81 1.34 -10.49
N LYS A 246 -24.19 2.11 -9.46
CA LYS A 246 -25.56 2.12 -8.96
C LYS A 246 -26.33 3.27 -9.60
N LEU A 247 -27.49 2.98 -10.16
CA LEU A 247 -28.45 3.96 -10.66
C LEU A 247 -29.64 4.07 -9.72
N ILE A 248 -30.03 5.30 -9.38
CA ILE A 248 -31.26 5.63 -8.69
C ILE A 248 -32.21 6.23 -9.73
N LYS A 249 -33.27 5.50 -10.09
CA LYS A 249 -34.33 5.97 -11.00
C LYS A 249 -35.44 6.63 -10.18
N GLU A 250 -35.80 7.86 -10.55
CA GLU A 250 -36.96 8.59 -10.04
C GLU A 250 -38.21 8.35 -10.87
#